data_AF-A0A0F3PZL1-F1
#
_entry.id   AF-A0A0F3PZL1-F1
#
_cell.length_a   1.000
_cell.length_b   1.000
_cell.length_c   1.000
_cell.angle_alpha   90.00
_cell.angle_beta   90.00
_cell.angle_gamma   90.00
#
_symmetry.space_group_name_H-M   'P 1'
#
loop_
_entity.id
_entity.type
_entity.pdbx_description
1 polymer ?
#
loop_
_entity_poly.entity_id
_entity_poly.type
_entity_poly.pdbx_seq_one_letter_code
_entity_poly.pdbx_strand_id
1 'polypeptide(L)'
;MHMLTVCSGTHGFKYSYTAETSSAYKDIICAGIYTRVFSPVDFSKILLCNIEALQQTLDRAFSLDPEFSSIAARVAAIKLLLITKNAGSSKDPTAEEAILAQVHGVFNLLYDALYACVTATCNSEPGRFISPTHTEHGLHLHAATAVALLVNIIMMCRYFVLVSTSQSPVTSEETSTHPVMDIKLAVNAYIDAVQSATRRSCMLAEVPEEEIKAFSNAILHNSELLIRVSELLDEDGPFLHRSSTEHCLNTLLSTISRLSSTCSRLGTHINDGIVSSRRALSSESYIMLRSQLNRYALRTLDHDALRTDSSLKNRNTNIVQDLVSGLGGLCLIRREYSSVSAEEHPYASHIERCIRLIRDKVYSSIHASEMEDALSPSQSTNHAVQLHLSEAIAGLKCIRASLLLNPSITTELHETALNHLEKAERLWKSKHDVEQAHSSSDMETSGQESTSSILQDLLVTSPLQSNNESELMQPPQKRPRSV
;
A
#
# COMPACT_ATOMS: atom_id res chain seq x y z
N MET A 1 23.84 18.16 2.33
CA MET A 1 23.49 16.71 2.31
C MET A 1 22.63 16.43 3.53
N HIS A 2 21.36 16.84 3.49
CA HIS A 2 20.40 16.50 4.55
C HIS A 2 20.02 15.05 4.34
N MET A 3 20.27 14.21 5.35
CA MET A 3 20.04 12.76 5.34
C MET A 3 18.56 12.46 5.56
N LEU A 4 18.14 11.22 5.27
CA LEU A 4 16.81 10.73 5.64
C LEU A 4 16.53 11.09 7.10
N THR A 5 15.52 11.92 7.37
CA THR A 5 15.28 12.45 8.72
C THR A 5 14.22 11.60 9.43
N VAL A 6 14.59 11.04 10.58
CA VAL A 6 13.64 10.39 11.48
C VAL A 6 13.06 11.41 12.44
N CYS A 7 11.75 11.57 12.40
CA CYS A 7 11.03 12.17 13.52
C CYS A 7 10.54 11.02 14.40
N SER A 8 11.16 10.84 15.57
CA SER A 8 10.66 9.93 16.59
C SER A 8 9.41 10.53 17.23
N GLY A 9 8.24 10.11 16.77
CA GLY A 9 6.97 10.41 17.43
C GLY A 9 6.60 9.32 18.44
N THR A 10 5.54 9.56 19.21
CA THR A 10 4.86 8.58 20.08
C THR A 10 4.32 7.34 19.33
N HIS A 11 4.55 7.25 18.01
CA HIS A 11 3.99 6.26 17.08
C HIS A 11 5.06 5.43 16.31
N GLY A 12 6.36 5.57 16.62
CA GLY A 12 7.43 4.77 15.99
C GLY A 12 8.38 5.57 15.07
N PHE A 13 9.19 4.85 14.27
CA PHE A 13 10.08 5.45 13.27
C PHE A 13 9.29 6.07 12.12
N LYS A 14 9.70 7.27 11.69
CA LYS A 14 9.17 7.96 10.51
C LYS A 14 10.28 8.20 9.52
N TYR A 15 10.10 7.84 8.25
CA TYR A 15 11.12 8.05 7.21
C TYR A 15 10.79 9.32 6.43
N SER A 16 11.72 10.29 6.41
CA SER A 16 11.60 11.50 5.59
C SER A 16 12.73 11.52 4.57
N TYR A 17 12.39 11.63 3.29
CA TYR A 17 13.36 11.48 2.21
C TYR A 17 14.03 12.79 1.84
N THR A 18 15.30 12.68 1.43
CA THR A 18 16.08 13.79 0.87
C THR A 18 15.60 14.08 -0.55
N ALA A 19 16.01 15.21 -1.13
CA ALA A 19 15.72 15.49 -2.53
C ALA A 19 16.16 14.32 -3.43
N GLU A 20 17.42 13.88 -3.35
CA GLU A 20 17.96 12.83 -4.26
C GLU A 20 17.35 11.43 -4.04
N THR A 21 16.78 11.18 -2.86
CA THR A 21 16.13 9.91 -2.50
C THR A 21 14.60 9.94 -2.61
N SER A 22 14.04 11.08 -3.01
CA SER A 22 12.59 11.24 -3.16
C SER A 22 12.08 10.66 -4.49
N SER A 23 10.83 10.22 -4.49
CA SER A 23 10.13 9.82 -5.71
C SER A 23 9.94 11.00 -6.66
N ALA A 24 9.69 12.20 -6.14
CA ALA A 24 9.55 13.41 -6.95
C ALA A 24 10.81 13.73 -7.77
N TYR A 25 12.01 13.60 -7.17
CA TYR A 25 13.26 13.77 -7.90
C TYR A 25 13.42 12.73 -9.00
N LYS A 26 13.18 11.45 -8.69
CA LYS A 26 13.19 10.37 -9.68
C LYS A 26 12.22 10.67 -10.83
N ASP A 27 10.98 11.07 -10.54
CA ASP A 27 9.95 11.35 -11.53
C ASP A 27 10.35 12.53 -12.44
N ILE A 28 10.93 13.59 -11.86
CA ILE A 28 11.45 14.75 -12.61
C ILE A 28 12.60 14.32 -13.54
N ILE A 29 13.56 13.55 -13.05
CA ILE A 29 14.70 13.11 -13.86
C ILE A 29 14.25 12.15 -14.96
N CYS A 30 13.41 11.15 -14.64
CA CYS A 30 12.86 10.22 -15.62
C CYS A 30 12.03 10.94 -16.70
N ALA A 31 11.20 11.92 -16.32
CA ALA A 31 10.47 12.75 -17.27
C ALA A 31 11.42 13.57 -18.16
N GLY A 32 12.50 14.13 -17.60
CA GLY A 32 13.53 14.84 -18.36
C GLY A 32 14.31 13.94 -19.33
N ILE A 33 14.57 12.68 -18.95
CA ILE A 33 15.16 11.66 -19.85
C ILE A 33 14.17 11.32 -20.97
N TYR A 34 12.91 11.05 -20.62
CA TYR A 34 11.85 10.71 -21.57
C TYR A 34 11.64 11.80 -22.62
N THR A 35 11.60 13.06 -22.18
CA THR A 35 11.43 14.24 -23.04
C THR A 35 12.74 14.69 -23.72
N ARG A 36 13.84 13.95 -23.55
CA ARG A 36 15.17 14.25 -24.11
C ARG A 36 15.69 15.65 -23.75
N VAL A 37 15.27 16.19 -22.60
CA VAL A 37 15.79 17.44 -22.05
C VAL A 37 17.26 17.29 -21.64
N PHE A 38 17.66 16.10 -21.17
CA PHE A 38 19.05 15.80 -20.85
C PHE A 38 19.78 15.22 -22.07
N SER A 39 20.96 15.78 -22.37
CA SER A 39 21.87 15.11 -23.31
C SER A 39 22.40 13.80 -22.71
N PRO A 40 22.86 12.83 -23.52
CA PRO A 40 23.48 11.61 -22.99
C PRO A 40 24.62 11.90 -22.01
N VAL A 41 25.42 12.93 -22.29
CA VAL A 41 26.53 13.35 -21.41
C VAL A 41 26.01 13.89 -20.07
N ASP A 42 24.92 14.67 -20.08
CA ASP A 42 24.32 15.17 -18.84
C ASP A 42 23.65 14.06 -18.04
N PHE A 43 23.00 13.11 -18.71
CA PHE A 43 22.51 11.89 -18.07
C PHE A 43 23.65 11.11 -17.39
N SER A 44 24.78 10.91 -18.07
CA SER A 44 25.95 10.21 -17.51
C SER A 44 26.47 10.91 -16.25
N LYS A 45 26.54 12.25 -16.25
CA LYS A 45 26.90 13.02 -15.05
C LYS A 45 25.89 12.83 -13.91
N ILE A 46 24.60 12.94 -14.20
CA ILE A 46 23.52 12.72 -13.21
C ILE A 46 23.64 11.31 -12.61
N LEU A 47 23.81 10.29 -13.46
CA LEU A 47 23.96 8.91 -13.03
C LEU A 47 25.18 8.74 -12.12
N LEU A 48 26.34 9.28 -12.51
CA LEU A 48 27.56 9.22 -11.70
C LEU A 48 27.38 9.93 -10.35
N CYS A 49 26.72 11.09 -10.30
CA CYS A 49 26.43 11.78 -9.04
C CYS A 49 25.55 10.92 -8.10
N ASN A 50 24.53 10.23 -8.63
CA ASN A 50 23.70 9.34 -7.83
C ASN A 50 24.48 8.10 -7.33
N ILE A 51 25.34 7.53 -8.18
CA ILE A 51 26.23 6.42 -7.79
C ILE A 51 27.23 6.85 -6.71
N GLU A 52 27.74 8.08 -6.76
CA GLU A 52 28.61 8.64 -5.73
C GLU A 52 27.89 8.85 -4.40
N ALA A 53 26.65 9.35 -4.44
CA ALA A 53 25.81 9.46 -3.25
C ALA A 53 25.52 8.07 -2.63
N LEU A 54 25.29 7.06 -3.48
CA LEU A 54 25.10 5.67 -3.04
C LEU A 54 26.37 5.11 -2.39
N GLN A 55 27.53 5.30 -3.01
CA GLN A 55 28.82 4.87 -2.44
C GLN A 55 29.04 5.49 -1.06
N GLN A 56 28.88 6.82 -0.93
CA GLN A 56 29.04 7.51 0.35
C GLN A 56 28.07 7.00 1.42
N THR A 57 26.85 6.65 1.01
CA THR A 57 25.84 6.07 1.92
C THR A 57 26.25 4.68 2.40
N LEU A 58 26.75 3.84 1.49
CA LEU A 58 27.22 2.50 1.82
C LEU A 58 28.51 2.51 2.64
N ASP A 59 29.42 3.46 2.42
CA ASP A 59 30.63 3.61 3.23
C ASP A 59 30.28 3.98 4.68
N ARG A 60 29.26 4.83 4.88
CA ARG A 60 28.71 5.12 6.21
C ARG A 60 28.06 3.89 6.84
N ALA A 61 27.25 3.15 6.08
CA ALA A 61 26.67 1.90 6.56
C ALA A 61 27.77 0.89 6.95
N PHE A 62 28.80 0.74 6.12
CA PHE A 62 29.96 -0.13 6.35
C PHE A 62 30.73 0.25 7.61
N SER A 63 30.88 1.54 7.89
CA SER A 63 31.53 2.01 9.13
C SER A 63 30.78 1.59 10.41
N LEU A 64 29.49 1.28 10.29
CA LEU A 64 28.62 0.85 11.39
C LEU A 64 28.39 -0.67 11.41
N ASP A 65 28.36 -1.32 10.24
CA ASP A 65 28.20 -2.75 10.10
C ASP A 65 29.02 -3.29 8.91
N PRO A 66 29.99 -4.20 9.15
CA PRO A 66 30.89 -4.70 8.11
C PRO A 66 30.17 -5.48 6.99
N GLU A 67 28.94 -5.93 7.19
CA GLU A 67 28.14 -6.63 6.16
C GLU A 67 28.02 -5.80 4.85
N PHE A 68 27.96 -4.47 4.98
CA PHE A 68 27.85 -3.55 3.84
C PHE A 68 29.14 -3.43 3.00
N SER A 69 30.28 -3.98 3.46
CA SER A 69 31.55 -3.96 2.73
C SER A 69 31.42 -4.56 1.32
N SER A 70 30.73 -5.70 1.22
CA SER A 70 30.54 -6.41 -0.04
C SER A 70 29.67 -5.62 -1.02
N ILE A 71 28.67 -4.89 -0.51
CA ILE A 71 27.77 -4.05 -1.30
C ILE A 71 28.50 -2.80 -1.78
N ALA A 72 29.27 -2.15 -0.89
CA ALA A 72 30.10 -1.00 -1.22
C ALA A 72 31.12 -1.34 -2.32
N ALA A 73 31.75 -2.52 -2.25
CA ALA A 73 32.67 -2.99 -3.28
C ALA A 73 31.99 -3.21 -4.65
N ARG A 74 30.75 -3.71 -4.68
CA ARG A 74 29.96 -3.85 -5.92
C ARG A 74 29.63 -2.49 -6.53
N VAL A 75 29.23 -1.52 -5.72
CA VAL A 75 28.93 -0.15 -6.21
C VAL A 75 30.20 0.55 -6.71
N ALA A 76 31.34 0.34 -6.06
CA ALA A 76 32.62 0.83 -6.55
C ALA A 76 32.99 0.23 -7.92
N ALA A 77 32.72 -1.06 -8.13
CA ALA A 77 32.93 -1.71 -9.42
C ALA A 77 31.98 -1.16 -10.52
N ILE A 78 30.70 -0.93 -10.19
CA ILE A 78 29.74 -0.27 -11.08
C ILE A 78 30.25 1.12 -11.48
N LYS A 79 30.70 1.92 -10.51
CA LYS A 79 31.27 3.26 -10.75
C LYS A 79 32.45 3.18 -11.72
N LEU A 80 33.35 2.21 -11.53
CA LEU A 80 34.50 2.02 -12.41
C LEU A 80 34.06 1.66 -13.85
N LEU A 81 33.07 0.78 -14.01
CA LEU A 81 32.54 0.41 -15.33
C LEU A 81 31.89 1.58 -16.07
N LEU A 82 31.22 2.49 -15.35
CA LEU A 82 30.62 3.70 -15.93
C LEU A 82 31.68 4.73 -16.35
N ILE A 83 32.80 4.82 -15.63
CA ILE A 83 33.89 5.75 -15.95
C ILE A 83 34.82 5.19 -17.03
N THR A 84 35.01 3.86 -17.06
CA THR A 84 35.92 3.21 -17.99
C THR A 84 35.33 3.30 -19.41
N LYS A 85 36.02 4.04 -20.28
CA LYS A 85 35.67 4.11 -21.70
C LYS A 85 35.93 2.74 -22.32
N ASN A 86 34.91 2.12 -22.92
CA ASN A 86 35.10 0.88 -23.67
C ASN A 86 36.07 1.14 -24.83
N ALA A 87 37.32 0.71 -24.69
CA ALA A 87 38.40 0.90 -25.66
C ALA A 87 38.34 -0.09 -26.84
N GLY A 88 37.20 -0.74 -27.07
CA GLY A 88 37.10 -1.91 -27.95
C GLY A 88 35.85 -1.91 -28.83
N SER A 89 35.83 -1.10 -29.89
CA SER A 89 35.26 -1.47 -31.19
C SER A 89 35.80 -0.52 -32.27
N SER A 90 36.04 -1.03 -33.48
CA SER A 90 36.81 -0.35 -34.55
C SER A 90 36.01 0.68 -35.36
N LYS A 91 35.03 1.35 -34.74
CA LYS A 91 34.28 2.49 -35.27
C LYS A 91 34.01 3.42 -34.11
N ASP A 92 34.33 4.71 -34.21
CA ASP A 92 34.07 5.68 -33.14
C ASP A 92 32.57 5.69 -32.80
N PRO A 93 32.13 5.10 -31.66
CA PRO A 93 30.73 5.09 -31.30
C PRO A 93 30.29 6.51 -30.93
N THR A 94 29.04 6.85 -31.21
CA THR A 94 28.46 8.10 -30.70
C THR A 94 28.48 8.09 -29.16
N ALA A 95 28.44 9.28 -28.55
CA ALA A 95 28.40 9.38 -27.10
C ALA A 95 27.20 8.63 -26.49
N GLU A 96 26.05 8.61 -27.18
CA GLU A 96 24.85 7.88 -26.76
C GLU A 96 25.05 6.37 -26.80
N GLU A 97 25.59 5.81 -27.88
CA GLU A 97 25.88 4.38 -28.01
C GLU A 97 26.89 3.88 -26.96
N ALA A 98 27.93 4.69 -26.69
CA ALA A 98 28.93 4.37 -25.68
C ALA A 98 28.31 4.31 -24.27
N ILE A 99 27.49 5.30 -23.91
CA ILE A 99 26.81 5.36 -22.61
C ILE A 99 25.77 4.26 -22.48
N LEU A 100 25.01 3.97 -23.55
CA LEU A 100 24.04 2.90 -23.59
C LEU A 100 24.69 1.54 -23.31
N ALA A 101 25.84 1.25 -23.93
CA ALA A 101 26.59 0.03 -23.69
C ALA A 101 27.08 -0.08 -22.23
N GLN A 102 27.54 1.03 -21.64
CA GLN A 102 27.93 1.08 -20.22
C GLN A 102 26.74 0.81 -19.29
N VAL A 103 25.60 1.46 -19.53
CA VAL A 103 24.36 1.28 -18.74
C VAL A 103 23.87 -0.16 -18.80
N HIS A 104 23.86 -0.77 -19.99
CA HIS A 104 23.53 -2.19 -20.14
C HIS A 104 24.49 -3.10 -19.36
N GLY A 105 25.79 -2.79 -19.37
CA GLY A 105 26.81 -3.56 -18.68
C GLY A 105 26.67 -3.57 -17.15
N VAL A 106 26.10 -2.51 -16.56
CA VAL A 106 25.96 -2.39 -15.09
C VAL A 106 24.57 -2.77 -14.56
N PHE A 107 23.60 -3.02 -15.44
CA PHE A 107 22.20 -3.14 -15.05
C PHE A 107 21.91 -4.31 -14.10
N ASN A 108 22.45 -5.49 -14.40
CA ASN A 108 22.31 -6.65 -13.51
C ASN A 108 23.03 -6.42 -12.17
N LEU A 109 24.18 -5.75 -12.20
CA LEU A 109 24.94 -5.42 -10.99
C LEU A 109 24.15 -4.47 -10.06
N LEU A 110 23.35 -3.56 -10.62
CA LEU A 110 22.46 -2.70 -9.84
C LEU A 110 21.37 -3.50 -9.13
N TYR A 111 20.78 -4.50 -9.81
CA TYR A 111 19.82 -5.41 -9.18
C TYR A 111 20.45 -6.31 -8.12
N ASP A 112 21.66 -6.81 -8.37
CA ASP A 112 22.40 -7.60 -7.40
C ASP A 112 22.75 -6.79 -6.14
N ALA A 113 23.08 -5.50 -6.32
CA ALA A 113 23.30 -4.57 -5.22
C ALA A 113 22.00 -4.28 -4.46
N LEU A 114 20.89 -4.05 -5.17
CA LEU A 114 19.57 -3.84 -4.56
C LEU A 114 19.15 -5.06 -3.73
N TYR A 115 19.25 -6.25 -4.31
CA TYR A 115 18.91 -7.49 -3.61
C TYR A 115 19.76 -7.66 -2.35
N ALA A 116 21.08 -7.45 -2.44
CA ALA A 116 21.97 -7.52 -1.29
C ALA A 116 21.61 -6.52 -0.17
N CYS A 117 21.27 -5.28 -0.53
CA CYS A 117 20.80 -4.27 0.42
C CYS A 117 19.49 -4.70 1.12
N VAL A 118 18.54 -5.23 0.34
CA VAL A 118 17.24 -5.69 0.84
C VAL A 118 17.39 -6.89 1.78
N THR A 119 18.31 -7.81 1.48
CA THR A 119 18.55 -9.03 2.26
C THR A 119 19.56 -8.88 3.40
N ALA A 120 20.10 -7.68 3.62
CA ALA A 120 21.07 -7.44 4.69
C ALA A 120 20.49 -7.90 6.03
N THR A 121 21.28 -8.62 6.83
CA THR A 121 20.82 -9.27 8.06
C THR A 121 20.23 -8.27 9.05
N CYS A 122 20.79 -7.06 9.09
CA CYS A 122 20.33 -5.92 9.88
C CYS A 122 18.85 -5.58 9.69
N ASN A 123 18.29 -5.82 8.50
CA ASN A 123 16.90 -5.52 8.20
C ASN A 123 15.95 -6.53 8.85
N SER A 124 16.44 -7.71 9.19
CA SER A 124 15.60 -8.88 9.49
C SER A 124 15.68 -9.35 10.95
N GLU A 125 16.55 -8.72 11.75
CA GLU A 125 16.82 -9.01 13.16
C GLU A 125 16.17 -7.95 14.08
N PRO A 126 15.08 -8.28 14.81
CA PRO A 126 14.40 -7.33 15.69
C PRO A 126 15.32 -6.67 16.73
N GLY A 127 16.21 -7.45 17.34
CA GLY A 127 17.15 -6.96 18.37
C GLY A 127 18.08 -5.85 17.88
N ARG A 128 18.29 -5.73 16.57
CA ARG A 128 19.03 -4.62 16.00
C ARG A 128 18.24 -3.31 16.09
N PHE A 129 16.91 -3.32 15.99
CA PHE A 129 16.06 -2.11 16.03
C PHE A 129 15.89 -1.49 17.43
N ILE A 130 16.61 -2.00 18.42
CA ILE A 130 16.78 -1.41 19.76
C ILE A 130 18.26 -1.10 20.06
N SER A 131 19.19 -1.48 19.18
CA SER A 131 20.62 -1.22 19.35
C SER A 131 20.95 0.24 19.02
N PRO A 132 21.79 0.93 19.83
CA PRO A 132 22.25 2.29 19.55
C PRO A 132 22.89 2.46 18.17
N THR A 133 23.64 1.46 17.68
CA THR A 133 24.27 1.50 16.35
C THR A 133 23.23 1.58 15.23
N HIS A 134 22.11 0.89 15.41
CA HIS A 134 21.06 0.90 14.42
C HIS A 134 20.18 2.11 14.56
N THR A 135 19.71 2.43 15.76
CA THR A 135 18.70 3.47 15.99
C THR A 135 19.30 4.88 16.08
N GLU A 136 20.30 5.08 16.94
CA GLU A 136 20.93 6.39 17.18
C GLU A 136 21.93 6.76 16.09
N HIS A 137 22.76 5.79 15.66
CA HIS A 137 23.74 6.01 14.60
C HIS A 137 23.15 5.79 13.19
N GLY A 138 21.88 5.39 13.10
CA GLY A 138 21.11 5.45 11.86
C GLY A 138 21.44 4.37 10.81
N LEU A 139 21.95 3.19 11.17
CA LEU A 139 22.22 2.14 10.17
C LEU A 139 20.98 1.80 9.34
N HIS A 140 19.81 1.66 9.97
CA HIS A 140 18.54 1.42 9.27
C HIS A 140 18.21 2.52 8.26
N LEU A 141 18.61 3.77 8.52
CA LEU A 141 18.43 4.88 7.60
C LEU A 141 19.41 4.81 6.45
N HIS A 142 20.67 4.47 6.70
CA HIS A 142 21.63 4.26 5.63
C HIS A 142 21.21 3.13 4.70
N ALA A 143 20.71 2.02 5.24
CA ALA A 143 20.15 0.91 4.46
C ALA A 143 18.95 1.37 3.61
N ALA A 144 17.97 2.07 4.20
CA ALA A 144 16.81 2.61 3.48
C ALA A 144 17.20 3.66 2.41
N THR A 145 18.19 4.51 2.72
CA THR A 145 18.75 5.50 1.79
C THR A 145 19.39 4.80 0.59
N ALA A 146 20.18 3.75 0.83
CA ALA A 146 20.85 2.99 -0.22
C ALA A 146 19.84 2.31 -1.14
N VAL A 147 18.79 1.69 -0.58
CA VAL A 147 17.68 1.09 -1.37
C VAL A 147 16.97 2.15 -2.20
N ALA A 148 16.64 3.32 -1.64
CA ALA A 148 15.98 4.39 -2.39
C ALA A 148 16.84 4.94 -3.53
N LEU A 149 18.15 5.15 -3.30
CA LEU A 149 19.09 5.55 -4.36
C LEU A 149 19.19 4.49 -5.45
N LEU A 150 19.31 3.21 -5.09
CA LEU A 150 19.36 2.11 -6.05
C LEU A 150 18.10 2.05 -6.92
N VAL A 151 16.91 2.19 -6.31
CA VAL A 151 15.64 2.26 -7.04
C VAL A 151 15.63 3.43 -8.03
N ASN A 152 16.03 4.62 -7.58
CA ASN A 152 16.09 5.82 -8.43
C ASN A 152 17.07 5.62 -9.60
N ILE A 153 18.28 5.12 -9.31
CA ILE A 153 19.31 4.84 -10.33
C ILE A 153 18.81 3.83 -11.36
N ILE A 154 18.20 2.72 -10.91
CA ILE A 154 17.66 1.69 -11.80
C ILE A 154 16.57 2.29 -12.71
N MET A 155 15.66 3.11 -12.17
CA MET A 155 14.63 3.77 -12.99
C MET A 155 15.21 4.74 -14.00
N MET A 156 16.20 5.55 -13.62
CA MET A 156 16.89 6.45 -14.55
C MET A 156 17.56 5.67 -15.69
N CYS A 157 18.29 4.60 -15.36
CA CYS A 157 18.91 3.71 -16.35
C CYS A 157 17.88 3.07 -17.27
N ARG A 158 16.74 2.59 -16.73
CA ARG A 158 15.63 2.02 -17.51
C ARG A 158 15.09 3.01 -18.54
N TYR A 159 14.77 4.22 -18.11
CA TYR A 159 14.23 5.25 -18.98
C TYR A 159 15.23 5.65 -20.06
N PHE A 160 16.51 5.75 -19.72
CA PHE A 160 17.56 6.05 -20.70
C PHE A 160 17.67 4.96 -21.77
N VAL A 161 17.70 3.69 -21.36
CA VAL A 161 17.69 2.55 -22.30
C VAL A 161 16.45 2.58 -23.18
N LEU A 162 15.26 2.78 -22.60
CA LEU A 162 14.00 2.83 -23.33
C LEU A 162 14.03 3.90 -24.42
N VAL A 163 14.40 5.14 -24.07
CA VAL A 163 14.45 6.28 -25.00
C VAL A 163 15.51 6.09 -26.09
N SER A 164 16.65 5.49 -25.76
CA SER A 164 17.78 5.30 -26.67
C SER A 164 17.56 4.13 -27.66
N THR A 165 16.75 3.14 -27.29
CA THR A 165 16.47 1.94 -28.11
C THR A 165 15.16 1.99 -28.88
N SER A 166 14.24 2.89 -28.52
CA SER A 166 12.94 3.04 -29.19
C SER A 166 13.08 3.75 -30.54
N GLN A 167 13.14 2.99 -31.64
CA GLN A 167 12.99 3.50 -33.02
C GLN A 167 11.63 3.16 -33.68
N SER A 168 10.62 2.73 -32.92
CA SER A 168 9.26 2.57 -33.46
C SER A 168 8.21 2.71 -32.34
N PRO A 169 7.06 3.37 -32.59
CA PRO A 169 5.96 3.38 -31.63
C PRO A 169 5.47 1.94 -31.48
N VAL A 170 5.68 1.35 -30.31
CA VAL A 170 4.98 0.14 -29.93
C VAL A 170 3.51 0.52 -29.89
N THR A 171 2.74 0.02 -30.86
CA THR A 171 1.28 0.05 -30.85
C THR A 171 0.83 -0.52 -29.52
N SER A 172 0.33 0.36 -28.64
CA SER A 172 -0.34 -0.03 -27.42
C SER A 172 -1.62 -0.77 -27.83
N GLU A 173 -1.59 -2.09 -27.81
CA GLU A 173 -2.85 -2.82 -27.70
C GLU A 173 -3.43 -2.49 -26.32
N GLU A 174 -4.40 -1.58 -26.31
CA GLU A 174 -5.28 -1.30 -25.19
C GLU A 174 -5.90 -2.62 -24.71
N THR A 175 -5.32 -3.22 -23.68
CA THR A 175 -5.97 -4.26 -22.90
C THR A 175 -5.90 -3.90 -21.42
N SER A 176 -7.07 -3.50 -20.94
CA SER A 176 -7.35 -2.84 -19.66
C SER A 176 -7.23 -3.78 -18.46
N THR A 177 -6.02 -4.09 -18.03
CA THR A 177 -5.72 -4.33 -16.61
C THR A 177 -4.31 -3.85 -16.31
N HIS A 178 -4.19 -2.87 -15.43
CA HIS A 178 -2.92 -2.27 -14.99
C HIS A 178 -2.44 -2.98 -13.71
N PRO A 179 -1.71 -4.13 -13.79
CA PRO A 179 -1.32 -4.88 -12.60
C PRO A 179 -0.45 -4.05 -11.65
N VAL A 180 0.26 -3.03 -12.17
CA VAL A 180 1.12 -2.18 -11.35
C VAL A 180 0.33 -1.42 -10.30
N MET A 181 -0.82 -0.85 -10.65
CA MET A 181 -1.66 -0.13 -9.71
C MET A 181 -2.28 -1.09 -8.69
N ASP A 182 -2.83 -2.22 -9.15
CA ASP A 182 -3.37 -3.26 -8.26
C ASP A 182 -2.31 -3.76 -7.25
N ILE A 183 -1.07 -3.95 -7.69
CA ILE A 183 0.06 -4.31 -6.81
C ILE A 183 0.29 -3.21 -5.77
N LYS A 184 0.38 -1.94 -6.18
CA LYS A 184 0.61 -0.83 -5.25
C LYS A 184 -0.50 -0.72 -4.20
N LEU A 185 -1.75 -0.88 -4.61
CA LEU A 185 -2.89 -0.89 -3.69
C LEU A 185 -2.77 -2.07 -2.70
N ALA A 186 -2.54 -3.30 -3.20
CA ALA A 186 -2.43 -4.49 -2.37
C ALA A 186 -1.24 -4.43 -1.39
N VAL A 187 -0.09 -3.87 -1.79
CA VAL A 187 1.07 -3.63 -0.91
C VAL A 187 0.69 -2.75 0.27
N ASN A 188 -0.01 -1.64 0.03
CA ASN A 188 -0.34 -0.69 1.08
C ASN A 188 -1.44 -1.20 2.01
N ALA A 189 -2.41 -1.96 1.49
CA ALA A 189 -3.39 -2.67 2.30
C ALA A 189 -2.73 -3.75 3.18
N TYR A 190 -1.81 -4.55 2.62
CA TYR A 190 -1.04 -5.55 3.35
C TYR A 190 -0.26 -4.92 4.51
N ILE A 191 0.47 -3.84 4.24
CA ILE A 191 1.27 -3.12 5.25
C ILE A 191 0.40 -2.60 6.39
N ASP A 192 -0.73 -1.94 6.09
CA ASP A 192 -1.64 -1.46 7.15
C ASP A 192 -2.20 -2.62 7.98
N ALA A 193 -2.69 -3.67 7.32
CA ALA A 193 -3.30 -4.81 7.99
C ALA A 193 -2.29 -5.55 8.89
N VAL A 194 -1.09 -5.84 8.39
CA VAL A 194 -0.06 -6.58 9.14
C VAL A 194 0.45 -5.75 10.32
N GLN A 195 0.73 -4.47 10.13
CA GLN A 195 1.18 -3.59 11.23
C GLN A 195 0.10 -3.43 12.30
N SER A 196 -1.16 -3.25 11.87
CA SER A 196 -2.30 -3.11 12.76
C SER A 196 -2.59 -4.39 13.55
N ALA A 197 -2.44 -5.57 12.92
CA ALA A 197 -2.54 -6.86 13.57
C ALA A 197 -1.40 -7.08 14.58
N THR A 198 -0.15 -6.83 14.17
CA THR A 198 1.03 -6.98 15.04
C THR A 198 0.92 -6.05 16.24
N ARG A 199 0.69 -4.75 16.04
CA ARG A 199 0.56 -3.78 17.14
C ARG A 199 -0.49 -4.20 18.15
N ARG A 200 -1.67 -4.63 17.69
CA ARG A 200 -2.75 -5.11 18.57
C ARG A 200 -2.36 -6.39 19.31
N SER A 201 -1.74 -7.35 18.62
CA SER A 201 -1.29 -8.60 19.22
C SER A 201 -0.29 -8.34 20.36
N CYS A 202 0.72 -7.53 20.08
CA CYS A 202 1.80 -7.31 21.03
C CYS A 202 1.29 -6.45 22.24
N MET A 203 0.33 -5.52 22.04
CA MET A 203 -0.35 -4.82 23.15
C MET A 203 -1.15 -5.73 24.09
N LEU A 204 -1.72 -6.83 23.57
CA LEU A 204 -2.51 -7.76 24.37
C LEU A 204 -1.61 -8.75 25.13
N ALA A 205 -0.46 -9.08 24.58
CA ALA A 205 0.41 -10.17 25.03
C ALA A 205 1.30 -9.86 26.26
N GLU A 206 1.15 -8.69 26.90
CA GLU A 206 2.01 -8.23 28.00
C GLU A 206 3.53 -8.34 27.72
N VAL A 207 3.91 -8.31 26.43
CA VAL A 207 5.31 -8.40 25.98
C VAL A 207 6.06 -7.14 26.44
N PRO A 208 7.35 -7.24 26.83
CA PRO A 208 8.15 -6.07 27.18
C PRO A 208 8.09 -5.00 26.09
N GLU A 209 7.84 -3.76 26.48
CA GLU A 209 7.63 -2.64 25.54
C GLU A 209 8.76 -2.51 24.51
N GLU A 210 10.01 -2.76 24.94
CA GLU A 210 11.19 -2.74 24.06
C GLU A 210 11.15 -3.80 22.96
N GLU A 211 10.67 -5.00 23.27
CA GLU A 211 10.55 -6.09 22.29
C GLU A 211 9.40 -5.82 21.31
N ILE A 212 8.27 -5.29 21.80
CA ILE A 212 7.17 -4.80 20.95
C ILE A 212 7.69 -3.75 19.97
N LYS A 213 8.45 -2.77 20.49
CA LYS A 213 9.04 -1.69 19.72
C LYS A 213 10.04 -2.23 18.69
N ALA A 214 10.87 -3.20 19.06
CA ALA A 214 11.82 -3.87 18.17
C ALA A 214 11.14 -4.50 16.94
N PHE A 215 10.12 -5.34 17.17
CA PHE A 215 9.37 -5.98 16.09
C PHE A 215 8.59 -4.97 15.23
N SER A 216 7.90 -4.02 15.87
CA SER A 216 7.16 -2.98 15.17
C SER A 216 8.08 -2.17 14.26
N ASN A 217 9.26 -1.79 14.76
CA ASN A 217 10.24 -1.04 14.00
C ASN A 217 10.84 -1.84 12.84
N ALA A 218 11.15 -3.13 13.05
CA ALA A 218 11.63 -4.00 11.99
C ALA A 218 10.59 -4.16 10.87
N ILE A 219 9.31 -4.35 11.23
CA ILE A 219 8.22 -4.43 10.25
C ILE A 219 8.05 -3.10 9.52
N LEU A 220 8.06 -1.97 10.23
CA LEU A 220 7.97 -0.63 9.62
C LEU A 220 9.12 -0.39 8.63
N HIS A 221 10.35 -0.74 9.01
CA HIS A 221 11.51 -0.61 8.14
C HIS A 221 11.37 -1.42 6.85
N ASN A 222 11.06 -2.72 6.95
CA ASN A 222 10.88 -3.56 5.77
C ASN A 222 9.66 -3.15 4.94
N SER A 223 8.62 -2.60 5.57
CA SER A 223 7.46 -2.02 4.86
C SER A 223 7.88 -0.83 4.00
N GLU A 224 8.74 0.05 4.54
CA GLU A 224 9.29 1.17 3.78
C GLU A 224 10.17 0.69 2.62
N LEU A 225 11.05 -0.29 2.85
CA LEU A 225 11.83 -0.91 1.76
C LEU A 225 10.93 -1.52 0.69
N LEU A 226 9.85 -2.21 1.09
CA LEU A 226 8.90 -2.85 0.19
C LEU A 226 8.23 -1.82 -0.71
N ILE A 227 7.80 -0.69 -0.15
CA ILE A 227 7.28 0.41 -0.96
C ILE A 227 8.36 0.90 -1.91
N ARG A 228 9.56 1.19 -1.43
CA ARG A 228 10.61 1.75 -2.30
C ARG A 228 10.90 0.84 -3.48
N VAL A 229 11.05 -0.46 -3.25
CA VAL A 229 11.23 -1.43 -4.33
C VAL A 229 9.99 -1.49 -5.25
N SER A 230 8.77 -1.29 -4.73
CA SER A 230 7.54 -1.28 -5.55
C SER A 230 7.50 -0.12 -6.55
N GLU A 231 8.31 0.93 -6.37
CA GLU A 231 8.45 2.01 -7.37
C GLU A 231 9.17 1.56 -8.64
N LEU A 232 9.84 0.40 -8.63
CA LEU A 232 10.38 -0.26 -9.83
C LEU A 232 9.30 -0.96 -10.66
N LEU A 233 8.06 -1.02 -10.19
CA LEU A 233 6.97 -1.57 -10.98
C LEU A 233 6.58 -0.56 -12.07
N ASP A 234 6.83 -0.95 -13.31
CA ASP A 234 6.58 -0.15 -14.50
C ASP A 234 5.99 -1.05 -15.59
N GLU A 235 4.94 -0.56 -16.24
CA GLU A 235 4.21 -1.27 -17.29
C GLU A 235 5.02 -1.39 -18.57
N ASP A 236 5.81 -0.34 -18.85
CA ASP A 236 6.71 -0.24 -20.00
C ASP A 236 8.11 -0.79 -19.69
N GLY A 237 8.33 -1.27 -18.46
CA GLY A 237 9.60 -1.83 -18.02
C GLY A 237 10.02 -3.08 -18.81
N PRO A 238 11.31 -3.23 -19.18
CA PRO A 238 11.81 -4.39 -19.91
C PRO A 238 11.55 -5.70 -19.17
N PHE A 239 11.08 -6.72 -19.90
CA PHE A 239 10.68 -8.02 -19.34
C PHE A 239 11.79 -8.67 -18.49
N LEU A 240 13.05 -8.61 -18.95
CA LEU A 240 14.20 -9.26 -18.33
C LEU A 240 14.41 -8.88 -16.85
N HIS A 241 13.95 -7.71 -16.42
CA HIS A 241 14.19 -7.17 -15.08
C HIS A 241 12.94 -7.15 -14.18
N ARG A 242 11.81 -7.66 -14.69
CA ARG A 242 10.58 -7.80 -13.90
C ARG A 242 10.75 -8.89 -12.85
N SER A 243 11.36 -10.01 -13.20
CA SER A 243 11.66 -11.12 -12.28
C SER A 243 12.59 -10.69 -11.14
N SER A 244 13.62 -9.88 -11.42
CA SER A 244 14.50 -9.35 -10.37
C SER A 244 13.77 -8.43 -9.40
N THR A 245 12.83 -7.62 -9.91
CA THR A 245 11.98 -6.73 -9.10
C THR A 245 11.02 -7.55 -8.23
N GLU A 246 10.34 -8.53 -8.84
CA GLU A 246 9.43 -9.47 -8.17
C GLU A 246 10.16 -10.23 -7.05
N HIS A 247 11.36 -10.73 -7.32
CA HIS A 247 12.18 -11.45 -6.35
C HIS A 247 12.49 -10.58 -5.11
N CYS A 248 12.91 -9.33 -5.31
CA CYS A 248 13.15 -8.39 -4.19
C CYS A 248 11.87 -8.15 -3.36
N LEU A 249 10.72 -7.97 -4.01
CA LEU A 249 9.43 -7.76 -3.34
C LEU A 249 9.02 -9.01 -2.53
N ASN A 250 9.10 -10.20 -3.13
CA ASN A 250 8.79 -11.47 -2.48
C ASN A 250 9.67 -11.73 -1.25
N THR A 251 10.96 -11.38 -1.32
CA THR A 251 11.86 -11.48 -0.17
C THR A 251 11.47 -10.55 0.97
N LEU A 252 11.12 -9.29 0.68
CA LEU A 252 10.65 -8.34 1.70
C LEU A 252 9.34 -8.78 2.34
N LEU A 253 8.37 -9.25 1.54
CA LEU A 253 7.11 -9.78 2.03
C LEU A 253 7.30 -11.00 2.94
N SER A 254 8.24 -11.89 2.58
CA SER A 254 8.58 -13.06 3.38
C SER A 254 9.19 -12.65 4.72
N THR A 255 10.07 -11.64 4.72
CA THR A 255 10.66 -11.07 5.95
C THR A 255 9.61 -10.45 6.85
N ILE A 256 8.70 -9.62 6.31
CA ILE A 256 7.61 -9.00 7.10
C ILE A 256 6.69 -10.07 7.69
N SER A 257 6.30 -11.07 6.88
CA SER A 257 5.45 -12.18 7.32
C SER A 257 6.11 -12.99 8.43
N ARG A 258 7.42 -13.28 8.31
CA ARG A 258 8.20 -13.95 9.35
C ARG A 258 8.26 -13.12 10.64
N LEU A 259 8.56 -11.83 10.56
CA LEU A 259 8.61 -10.93 11.72
C LEU A 259 7.25 -10.84 12.43
N SER A 260 6.17 -10.68 11.67
CA SER A 260 4.80 -10.61 12.19
C SER A 260 4.36 -11.92 12.84
N SER A 261 4.68 -13.06 12.22
CA SER A 261 4.43 -14.39 12.78
C SER A 261 5.19 -14.58 14.10
N THR A 262 6.46 -14.17 14.16
CA THR A 262 7.24 -14.25 15.39
C THR A 262 6.66 -13.36 16.51
N CYS A 263 6.28 -12.09 16.29
CA CYS A 263 5.62 -11.31 17.37
C CYS A 263 4.27 -11.93 17.75
N SER A 264 3.50 -12.43 16.76
CA SER A 264 2.21 -13.06 17.02
C SER A 264 2.33 -14.30 17.91
N ARG A 265 3.44 -15.05 17.78
CA ARG A 265 3.75 -16.20 18.64
C ARG A 265 4.02 -15.83 20.10
N LEU A 266 4.42 -14.59 20.38
CA LEU A 266 4.56 -14.10 21.75
C LEU A 266 3.20 -13.90 22.44
N GLY A 267 2.12 -13.76 21.65
CA GLY A 267 0.75 -13.55 22.14
C GLY A 267 -0.24 -14.68 21.82
N THR A 268 0.25 -15.90 21.58
CA THR A 268 -0.55 -17.06 21.11
C THR A 268 -1.72 -17.46 22.00
N HIS A 269 -1.70 -17.09 23.28
CA HIS A 269 -2.76 -17.43 24.23
C HIS A 269 -4.01 -16.53 24.12
N ILE A 270 -3.98 -15.52 23.26
CA ILE A 270 -5.04 -14.49 23.19
C ILE A 270 -5.87 -14.67 21.93
N ASN A 271 -7.09 -15.16 22.11
CA ASN A 271 -8.09 -15.25 21.05
C ASN A 271 -8.86 -13.92 20.94
N ASP A 272 -8.28 -12.94 20.24
CA ASP A 272 -8.91 -11.63 19.97
C ASP A 272 -9.42 -11.60 18.51
N GLY A 273 -10.74 -11.42 18.34
CA GLY A 273 -11.38 -11.42 17.03
C GLY A 273 -10.93 -10.28 16.10
N ILE A 274 -10.49 -9.15 16.66
CA ILE A 274 -9.95 -8.02 15.88
C ILE A 274 -8.56 -8.38 15.33
N VAL A 275 -7.71 -9.00 16.16
CA VAL A 275 -6.41 -9.52 15.73
C VAL A 275 -6.60 -10.58 14.65
N SER A 276 -7.52 -11.53 14.86
CA SER A 276 -7.83 -12.58 13.90
C SER A 276 -8.25 -11.99 12.54
N SER A 277 -9.21 -11.06 12.57
CA SER A 277 -9.68 -10.37 11.37
C SER A 277 -8.57 -9.59 10.67
N ARG A 278 -7.74 -8.80 11.39
CA ARG A 278 -6.66 -8.04 10.75
C ARG A 278 -5.59 -8.96 10.14
N ARG A 279 -5.30 -10.10 10.76
CA ARG A 279 -4.41 -11.13 10.18
C ARG A 279 -5.02 -11.73 8.92
N ALA A 280 -6.31 -12.07 8.94
CA ALA A 280 -7.01 -12.54 7.75
C ALA A 280 -6.94 -11.51 6.61
N LEU A 281 -7.19 -10.22 6.89
CA LEU A 281 -7.06 -9.16 5.90
C LEU A 281 -5.64 -9.05 5.33
N SER A 282 -4.62 -9.20 6.18
CA SER A 282 -3.22 -9.21 5.71
C SER A 282 -2.94 -10.42 4.81
N SER A 283 -3.53 -11.58 5.10
CA SER A 283 -3.41 -12.78 4.26
C SER A 283 -4.09 -12.59 2.91
N GLU A 284 -5.31 -12.04 2.89
CA GLU A 284 -6.04 -11.74 1.65
C GLU A 284 -5.29 -10.73 0.78
N SER A 285 -4.77 -9.66 1.40
CA SER A 285 -3.96 -8.66 0.72
C SER A 285 -2.67 -9.26 0.14
N TYR A 286 -2.03 -10.17 0.88
CA TYR A 286 -0.84 -10.89 0.43
C TYR A 286 -1.12 -11.83 -0.75
N ILE A 287 -2.23 -12.57 -0.71
CA ILE A 287 -2.66 -13.46 -1.81
C ILE A 287 -2.92 -12.66 -3.08
N MET A 288 -3.67 -11.56 -2.96
CA MET A 288 -3.94 -10.64 -4.07
C MET A 288 -2.62 -10.08 -4.63
N LEU A 289 -1.74 -9.58 -3.76
CA LEU A 289 -0.44 -9.06 -4.14
C LEU A 289 0.39 -10.07 -4.92
N ARG A 290 0.52 -11.31 -4.41
CA ARG A 290 1.30 -12.37 -5.05
C ARG A 290 0.73 -12.74 -6.42
N SER A 291 -0.60 -12.80 -6.53
CA SER A 291 -1.27 -13.07 -7.81
C SER A 291 -0.94 -11.99 -8.85
N GLN A 292 -1.04 -10.71 -8.48
CA GLN A 292 -0.74 -9.60 -9.38
C GLN A 292 0.75 -9.49 -9.70
N LEU A 293 1.65 -9.78 -8.75
CA LEU A 293 3.09 -9.85 -8.99
C LEU A 293 3.46 -10.94 -9.99
N ASN A 294 2.85 -12.13 -9.87
CA ASN A 294 3.04 -13.20 -10.84
C ASN A 294 2.57 -12.77 -12.25
N ARG A 295 1.41 -12.10 -12.35
CA ARG A 295 0.92 -11.55 -13.62
C ARG A 295 1.89 -10.50 -14.20
N TYR A 296 2.43 -9.62 -13.35
CA TYR A 296 3.41 -8.61 -13.74
C TYR A 296 4.70 -9.23 -14.28
N ALA A 297 5.23 -10.24 -13.60
CA ALA A 297 6.49 -10.89 -13.94
C ALA A 297 6.38 -11.83 -15.16
N LEU A 298 5.29 -12.57 -15.29
CA LEU A 298 5.10 -13.59 -16.33
C LEU A 298 4.34 -13.08 -17.58
N ARG A 299 3.74 -11.88 -17.53
CA ARG A 299 2.80 -11.38 -18.56
C ARG A 299 1.67 -12.37 -18.88
N THR A 300 1.26 -13.20 -17.93
CA THR A 300 0.11 -14.08 -18.11
C THR A 300 -1.16 -13.22 -18.16
N LEU A 301 -1.65 -12.99 -19.38
CA LEU A 301 -2.96 -12.40 -19.69
C LEU A 301 -4.12 -13.33 -19.33
N ASP A 302 -3.82 -14.58 -18.99
CA ASP A 302 -4.83 -15.58 -18.72
C ASP A 302 -5.40 -15.41 -17.31
N HIS A 303 -6.54 -14.71 -17.24
CA HIS A 303 -7.32 -14.50 -16.02
C HIS A 303 -7.72 -15.80 -15.31
N ASP A 304 -7.67 -16.95 -16.00
CA ASP A 304 -8.08 -18.24 -15.46
C ASP A 304 -6.92 -19.11 -14.93
N ALA A 305 -5.66 -18.88 -15.32
CA ALA A 305 -4.55 -19.77 -14.99
C ALA A 305 -4.03 -19.67 -13.54
N LEU A 306 -4.34 -18.58 -12.81
CA LEU A 306 -4.01 -18.40 -11.38
C LEU A 306 -5.20 -18.60 -10.43
N ARG A 307 -6.38 -18.96 -10.96
CA ARG A 307 -7.55 -19.39 -10.16
C ARG A 307 -7.36 -20.80 -9.56
N THR A 308 -6.23 -21.43 -9.82
CA THR A 308 -5.89 -22.81 -9.45
C THR A 308 -5.14 -22.96 -8.11
N ASP A 309 -4.77 -21.87 -7.43
CA ASP A 309 -4.45 -21.98 -5.99
C ASP A 309 -5.77 -21.97 -5.20
N SER A 310 -6.53 -23.04 -5.40
CA SER A 310 -7.95 -23.21 -5.09
C SER A 310 -8.26 -23.48 -3.62
N SER A 311 -7.42 -23.00 -2.69
CA SER A 311 -7.62 -23.29 -1.26
C SER A 311 -8.50 -22.30 -0.52
N LEU A 312 -8.84 -21.13 -1.11
CA LEU A 312 -9.66 -20.09 -0.47
C LEU A 312 -10.62 -19.39 -1.45
N LYS A 313 -11.51 -20.15 -2.13
CA LYS A 313 -12.65 -19.52 -2.81
C LYS A 313 -13.71 -19.13 -1.78
N ASN A 314 -13.44 -18.08 -1.00
CA ASN A 314 -14.43 -17.54 -0.05
C ASN A 314 -15.59 -16.92 -0.83
N ARG A 315 -16.81 -17.02 -0.27
CA ARG A 315 -18.03 -16.51 -0.92
C ARG A 315 -17.96 -15.01 -1.18
N ASN A 316 -17.11 -14.26 -0.47
CA ASN A 316 -16.95 -12.82 -0.62
C ASN A 316 -15.65 -12.42 -1.34
N THR A 317 -14.97 -13.33 -2.04
CA THR A 317 -13.66 -13.07 -2.68
C THR A 317 -13.62 -11.75 -3.47
N ASN A 318 -14.62 -11.49 -4.32
CA ASN A 318 -14.66 -10.25 -5.12
C ASN A 318 -14.88 -9.00 -4.26
N ILE A 319 -15.74 -9.08 -3.23
CA ILE A 319 -15.99 -7.97 -2.29
C ILE A 319 -14.71 -7.68 -1.51
N VAL A 320 -14.02 -8.72 -1.02
CA VAL A 320 -12.76 -8.60 -0.29
C VAL A 320 -11.67 -8.00 -1.17
N GLN A 321 -11.55 -8.41 -2.43
CA GLN A 321 -10.61 -7.80 -3.38
C GLN A 321 -10.85 -6.30 -3.56
N ASP A 322 -12.10 -5.89 -3.78
CA ASP A 322 -12.44 -4.47 -3.91
C ASP A 322 -12.22 -3.71 -2.59
N LEU A 323 -12.45 -4.32 -1.42
CA LEU A 323 -12.12 -3.72 -0.12
C LEU A 323 -10.60 -3.54 0.06
N VAL A 324 -9.79 -4.53 -0.34
CA VAL A 324 -8.32 -4.46 -0.30
C VAL A 324 -7.82 -3.33 -1.19
N SER A 325 -8.32 -3.24 -2.43
CA SER A 325 -7.95 -2.14 -3.34
C SER A 325 -8.35 -0.77 -2.80
N GLY A 326 -9.60 -0.64 -2.30
CA GLY A 326 -10.09 0.60 -1.71
C GLY A 326 -9.30 1.03 -0.48
N LEU A 327 -8.99 0.09 0.41
CA LEU A 327 -8.14 0.31 1.58
C LEU A 327 -6.72 0.74 1.18
N GLY A 328 -6.13 0.07 0.19
CA GLY A 328 -4.81 0.40 -0.35
C GLY A 328 -4.72 1.83 -0.86
N GLY A 329 -5.75 2.29 -1.58
CA GLY A 329 -5.84 3.66 -2.09
C GLY A 329 -5.92 4.68 -0.95
N LEU A 330 -6.75 4.42 0.07
CA LEU A 330 -6.82 5.29 1.26
C LEU A 330 -5.48 5.34 2.02
N CYS A 331 -4.79 4.20 2.18
CA CYS A 331 -3.48 4.13 2.81
C CYS A 331 -2.43 4.96 2.06
N LEU A 332 -2.43 4.91 0.72
CA LEU A 332 -1.56 5.74 -0.10
C LEU A 332 -1.83 7.24 0.09
N ILE A 333 -3.10 7.66 0.07
CA ILE A 333 -3.45 9.08 0.30
C ILE A 333 -3.04 9.50 1.70
N ARG A 334 -3.32 8.69 2.73
CA ARG A 334 -2.92 8.97 4.12
C ARG A 334 -1.41 9.15 4.22
N ARG A 335 -0.63 8.35 3.49
CA ARG A 335 0.82 8.42 3.51
C ARG A 335 1.38 9.71 2.93
N GLU A 336 0.74 10.32 1.93
CA GLU A 336 1.12 11.64 1.44
C GLU A 336 1.04 12.69 2.56
N TYR A 337 0.03 12.61 3.43
CA TYR A 337 -0.03 13.48 4.62
C TYR A 337 1.08 13.16 5.63
N SER A 338 1.35 11.87 5.85
CA SER A 338 2.44 11.47 6.73
C SER A 338 3.80 11.93 6.23
N SER A 339 4.08 11.92 4.92
CA SER A 339 5.40 12.26 4.37
C SER A 339 5.81 13.72 4.64
N VAL A 340 4.84 14.63 4.78
CA VAL A 340 5.07 16.05 5.11
C VAL A 340 4.77 16.41 6.56
N SER A 341 4.51 15.42 7.42
CA SER A 341 4.10 15.63 8.82
C SER A 341 2.82 16.45 9.01
N ALA A 342 1.82 16.20 8.14
CA ALA A 342 0.50 16.82 8.19
C ALA A 342 -0.59 15.82 8.64
N GLU A 343 -0.29 14.91 9.57
CA GLU A 343 -1.24 13.91 10.07
C GLU A 343 -2.46 14.52 10.78
N GLU A 344 -2.30 15.72 11.35
CA GLU A 344 -3.38 16.47 12.00
C GLU A 344 -4.30 17.18 11.02
N HIS A 345 -3.99 17.15 9.71
CA HIS A 345 -4.83 17.77 8.69
C HIS A 345 -6.25 17.16 8.74
N PRO A 346 -7.33 17.96 8.64
CA PRO A 346 -8.69 17.46 8.73
C PRO A 346 -8.98 16.31 7.75
N TYR A 347 -8.50 16.40 6.50
CA TYR A 347 -8.65 15.31 5.53
C TYR A 347 -7.83 14.07 5.88
N ALA A 348 -6.63 14.20 6.46
CA ALA A 348 -5.86 13.05 6.93
C ALA A 348 -6.63 12.29 8.02
N SER A 349 -7.25 13.02 8.95
CA SER A 349 -8.10 12.45 10.00
C SER A 349 -9.36 11.77 9.44
N HIS A 350 -9.98 12.32 8.39
CA HIS A 350 -11.14 11.72 7.73
C HIS A 350 -10.76 10.44 6.98
N ILE A 351 -9.66 10.46 6.21
CA ILE A 351 -9.12 9.27 5.52
C ILE A 351 -8.81 8.17 6.53
N GLU A 352 -8.19 8.53 7.65
CA GLU A 352 -7.88 7.59 8.74
C GLU A 352 -9.15 6.98 9.35
N ARG A 353 -10.22 7.75 9.49
CA ARG A 353 -11.53 7.22 9.91
C ARG A 353 -12.06 6.21 8.90
N CYS A 354 -12.00 6.51 7.60
CA CYS A 354 -12.43 5.58 6.54
C CYS A 354 -11.63 4.27 6.58
N ILE A 355 -10.29 4.34 6.73
CA ILE A 355 -9.41 3.17 6.90
C ILE A 355 -9.89 2.30 8.07
N ARG A 356 -10.14 2.89 9.24
CA ARG A 356 -10.62 2.16 10.41
C ARG A 356 -12.01 1.55 10.21
N LEU A 357 -12.95 2.27 9.58
CA LEU A 357 -14.27 1.72 9.27
C LEU A 357 -14.17 0.49 8.37
N ILE A 358 -13.38 0.58 7.29
CA ILE A 358 -13.22 -0.51 6.33
C ILE A 358 -12.55 -1.72 6.99
N ARG A 359 -11.40 -1.50 7.66
CA ARG A 359 -10.62 -2.59 8.28
C ARG A 359 -11.31 -3.20 9.50
N ASP A 360 -11.73 -2.35 10.45
CA ASP A 360 -12.10 -2.78 11.80
C ASP A 360 -13.61 -3.00 11.99
N LYS A 361 -14.44 -2.54 11.04
CA LYS A 361 -15.89 -2.73 11.07
C LYS A 361 -16.36 -3.57 9.89
N VAL A 362 -16.14 -3.11 8.66
CA VAL A 362 -16.63 -3.79 7.45
C VAL A 362 -15.98 -5.15 7.28
N TYR A 363 -14.65 -5.20 7.14
CA TYR A 363 -13.97 -6.47 6.91
C TYR A 363 -14.09 -7.42 8.11
N SER A 364 -14.02 -6.92 9.35
CA SER A 364 -14.23 -7.75 10.54
C SER A 364 -15.60 -8.41 10.60
N SER A 365 -16.67 -7.70 10.22
CA SER A 365 -18.01 -8.29 10.13
C SER A 365 -18.12 -9.33 9.01
N ILE A 366 -17.52 -9.07 7.83
CA ILE A 366 -17.48 -10.03 6.73
C ILE A 366 -16.73 -11.29 7.16
N HIS A 367 -15.54 -11.13 7.73
CA HIS A 367 -14.70 -12.24 8.18
C HIS A 367 -15.41 -13.09 9.24
N ALA A 368 -16.04 -12.46 10.24
CA ALA A 368 -16.80 -13.19 11.26
C ALA A 368 -17.93 -14.02 10.63
N SER A 369 -18.66 -13.46 9.66
CA SER A 369 -19.72 -14.20 8.96
C SER A 369 -19.22 -15.40 8.15
N GLU A 370 -17.99 -15.34 7.63
CA GLU A 370 -17.36 -16.45 6.91
C GLU A 370 -16.91 -17.57 7.86
N MET A 371 -16.55 -17.24 9.10
CA MET A 371 -16.12 -18.22 10.11
C MET A 371 -17.29 -18.94 10.80
N GLU A 372 -18.48 -18.35 10.80
CA GLU A 372 -19.67 -18.92 11.45
C GLU A 372 -20.33 -20.06 10.64
N ASP A 373 -19.80 -20.42 9.45
CA ASP A 373 -20.33 -21.45 8.53
C ASP A 373 -21.84 -21.31 8.22
N ALA A 374 -22.44 -20.16 8.51
CA ALA A 374 -23.84 -19.90 8.29
C ALA A 374 -24.12 -19.77 6.78
N LEU A 375 -25.21 -20.39 6.32
CA LEU A 375 -25.64 -20.33 4.91
C LEU A 375 -25.83 -18.89 4.42
N SER A 376 -26.11 -17.94 5.32
CA SER A 376 -26.17 -16.50 5.06
C SER A 376 -25.74 -15.70 6.30
N PRO A 377 -25.09 -14.52 6.16
CA PRO A 377 -24.83 -13.65 7.31
C PRO A 377 -26.13 -13.23 7.98
N SER A 378 -26.11 -13.01 9.30
CA SER A 378 -27.28 -12.50 10.01
C SER A 378 -27.76 -11.17 9.41
N GLN A 379 -29.07 -10.88 9.48
CA GLN A 379 -29.63 -9.59 9.03
C GLN A 379 -28.93 -8.40 9.73
N SER A 380 -28.52 -8.59 10.99
CA SER A 380 -27.74 -7.61 11.74
C SER A 380 -26.35 -7.39 11.13
N THR A 381 -25.66 -8.44 10.71
CA THR A 381 -24.36 -8.37 10.05
C THR A 381 -24.47 -7.66 8.69
N ASN A 382 -25.48 -8.01 7.90
CA ASN A 382 -25.74 -7.38 6.60
C ASN A 382 -25.98 -5.88 6.74
N HIS A 383 -26.83 -5.49 7.69
CA HIS A 383 -27.11 -4.09 7.97
C HIS A 383 -25.86 -3.33 8.47
N ALA A 384 -25.07 -3.94 9.36
CA ALA A 384 -23.86 -3.31 9.90
C ALA A 384 -22.78 -3.10 8.82
N VAL A 385 -22.54 -4.09 7.97
CA VAL A 385 -21.60 -3.98 6.83
C VAL A 385 -22.04 -2.86 5.89
N GLN A 386 -23.32 -2.85 5.50
CA GLN A 386 -23.86 -1.82 4.63
C GLN A 386 -23.73 -0.43 5.25
N LEU A 387 -24.13 -0.26 6.52
CA LEU A 387 -24.06 1.02 7.22
C LEU A 387 -22.63 1.59 7.24
N HIS A 388 -21.66 0.79 7.68
CA HIS A 388 -20.27 1.26 7.80
C HIS A 388 -19.59 1.47 6.45
N LEU A 389 -19.93 0.67 5.43
CA LEU A 389 -19.42 0.87 4.09
C LEU A 389 -19.99 2.15 3.45
N SER A 390 -21.30 2.39 3.57
CA SER A 390 -21.93 3.64 3.15
C SER A 390 -21.36 4.85 3.91
N GLU A 391 -21.08 4.72 5.21
CA GLU A 391 -20.43 5.77 6.02
C GLU A 391 -19.02 6.10 5.49
N ALA A 392 -18.21 5.09 5.19
CA ALA A 392 -16.87 5.29 4.65
C ALA A 392 -16.90 5.95 3.25
N ILE A 393 -17.81 5.52 2.38
CA ILE A 393 -18.02 6.10 1.04
C ILE A 393 -18.48 7.55 1.14
N ALA A 394 -19.46 7.85 2.00
CA ALA A 394 -19.94 9.21 2.22
C ALA A 394 -18.83 10.12 2.77
N GLY A 395 -18.06 9.62 3.74
CA GLY A 395 -16.90 10.32 4.28
C GLY A 395 -15.86 10.68 3.21
N LEU A 396 -15.59 9.75 2.28
CA LEU A 396 -14.67 9.97 1.18
C LEU A 396 -15.21 10.98 0.14
N LYS A 397 -16.51 10.92 -0.17
CA LYS A 397 -17.20 11.88 -1.07
C LYS A 397 -17.23 13.31 -0.54
N CYS A 398 -17.21 13.49 0.78
CA CYS A 398 -17.13 14.81 1.40
C CYS A 398 -15.77 15.50 1.17
N ILE A 399 -14.74 14.75 0.78
CA ILE A 399 -13.42 15.30 0.46
C ILE A 399 -13.40 15.63 -1.03
N ARG A 400 -13.25 16.91 -1.35
CA ARG A 400 -12.99 17.34 -2.73
C ARG A 400 -11.56 16.96 -3.09
N ALA A 401 -11.38 16.03 -4.04
CA ALA A 401 -10.07 15.49 -4.43
C ALA A 401 -9.04 16.58 -4.78
N SER A 402 -9.48 17.66 -5.44
CA SER A 402 -8.61 18.80 -5.79
C SER A 402 -8.09 19.60 -4.59
N LEU A 403 -8.58 19.34 -3.37
CA LEU A 403 -8.13 19.97 -2.12
C LEU A 403 -7.25 19.05 -1.27
N LEU A 404 -6.92 17.86 -1.76
CA LEU A 404 -5.95 16.99 -1.10
C LEU A 404 -4.56 17.62 -1.15
N LEU A 405 -3.67 17.20 -0.24
CA LEU A 405 -2.34 17.79 -0.07
C LEU A 405 -1.50 17.85 -1.37
N ASN A 406 -1.59 16.80 -2.20
CA ASN A 406 -0.88 16.71 -3.47
C ASN A 406 -1.85 16.26 -4.58
N PRO A 407 -2.65 17.18 -5.15
CA PRO A 407 -3.75 16.81 -6.04
C PRO A 407 -3.31 16.07 -7.31
N SER A 408 -2.09 16.28 -7.80
CA SER A 408 -1.59 15.64 -9.03
C SER A 408 -1.45 14.13 -8.89
N ILE A 409 -1.24 13.62 -7.67
CA ILE A 409 -1.13 12.18 -7.39
C ILE A 409 -2.39 11.69 -6.68
N THR A 410 -2.86 12.43 -5.68
CA THR A 410 -3.91 11.96 -4.77
C THR A 410 -5.32 11.98 -5.36
N THR A 411 -5.56 12.71 -6.46
CA THR A 411 -6.87 12.71 -7.13
C THR A 411 -7.20 11.35 -7.72
N GLU A 412 -6.28 10.76 -8.50
CA GLU A 412 -6.46 9.43 -9.09
C GLU A 412 -6.61 8.36 -7.99
N LEU A 413 -5.83 8.46 -6.91
CA LEU A 413 -5.94 7.56 -5.76
C LEU A 413 -7.30 7.66 -5.07
N HIS A 414 -7.82 8.88 -4.91
CA HIS A 414 -9.12 9.14 -4.29
C HIS A 414 -10.25 8.54 -5.13
N GLU A 415 -10.24 8.77 -6.44
CA GLU A 415 -11.22 8.22 -7.37
C GLU A 415 -11.14 6.68 -7.42
N THR A 416 -9.93 6.13 -7.47
CA THR A 416 -9.70 4.68 -7.44
C THR A 416 -10.23 4.05 -6.16
N ALA A 417 -9.91 4.64 -5.00
CA ALA A 417 -10.42 4.14 -3.71
C ALA A 417 -11.96 4.19 -3.66
N LEU A 418 -12.55 5.30 -4.11
CA LEU A 418 -14.00 5.46 -4.13
C LEU A 418 -14.68 4.43 -5.03
N ASN A 419 -14.18 4.25 -6.26
CA ASN A 419 -14.72 3.30 -7.23
C ASN A 419 -14.73 1.86 -6.71
N HIS A 420 -13.64 1.43 -6.05
CA HIS A 420 -13.56 0.10 -5.46
C HIS A 420 -14.52 -0.06 -4.28
N LEU A 421 -14.63 0.92 -3.39
CA LEU A 421 -15.55 0.84 -2.24
C LEU A 421 -17.03 0.83 -2.69
N GLU A 422 -17.40 1.63 -3.69
CA GLU A 422 -18.74 1.61 -4.28
C GLU A 422 -19.04 0.29 -5.00
N LYS A 423 -18.03 -0.33 -5.62
CA LYS A 423 -18.17 -1.66 -6.23
C LYS A 423 -18.36 -2.73 -5.16
N ALA A 424 -17.59 -2.70 -4.07
CA ALA A 424 -17.79 -3.58 -2.92
C ALA A 424 -19.20 -3.43 -2.33
N GLU A 425 -19.71 -2.19 -2.22
CA GLU A 425 -21.06 -1.92 -1.70
C GLU A 425 -22.14 -2.50 -2.61
N ARG A 426 -22.03 -2.30 -3.93
CA ARG A 426 -22.97 -2.87 -4.90
C ARG A 426 -22.96 -4.39 -4.88
N LEU A 427 -21.77 -5.00 -4.83
CA LEU A 427 -21.63 -6.46 -4.76
C LEU A 427 -22.27 -7.01 -3.47
N TRP A 428 -22.03 -6.36 -2.32
CA TRP A 428 -22.64 -6.75 -1.05
C TRP A 428 -24.17 -6.68 -1.09
N LYS A 429 -24.74 -5.57 -1.57
CA LYS A 429 -26.20 -5.40 -1.72
C LYS A 429 -26.79 -6.47 -2.64
N SER A 430 -26.21 -6.64 -3.84
CA SER A 430 -26.72 -7.59 -4.83
C SER A 430 -26.77 -9.03 -4.31
N LYS A 431 -25.83 -9.40 -3.44
CA LYS A 431 -25.76 -10.76 -2.89
C LYS A 431 -26.82 -11.01 -1.83
N HIS A 432 -27.07 -10.04 -0.95
CA HIS A 432 -27.96 -10.21 0.20
C HIS A 432 -29.40 -9.75 -0.04
N ASP A 433 -29.64 -8.91 -1.06
CA ASP A 433 -31.00 -8.59 -1.52
C ASP A 433 -31.63 -9.80 -2.26
N VAL A 434 -30.82 -10.58 -3.00
CA VAL A 434 -31.25 -11.81 -3.70
C VAL A 434 -31.54 -12.94 -2.71
N GLU A 435 -30.71 -13.11 -1.67
CA GLU A 435 -30.96 -14.09 -0.60
C GLU A 435 -32.23 -13.76 0.20
N GLN A 436 -32.56 -12.48 0.41
CA GLN A 436 -33.82 -12.07 1.04
C GLN A 436 -35.04 -12.40 0.17
N ALA A 437 -34.97 -12.19 -1.15
CA ALA A 437 -36.07 -12.50 -2.07
C ALA A 437 -36.38 -14.01 -2.15
N HIS A 438 -35.35 -14.86 -2.12
CA HIS A 438 -35.51 -16.33 -2.10
C HIS A 438 -35.98 -16.86 -0.75
N SER A 439 -35.61 -16.20 0.35
CA SER A 439 -36.12 -16.55 1.70
C SER A 439 -37.61 -16.22 1.86
N SER A 440 -38.11 -15.21 1.14
CA SER A 440 -39.52 -14.83 1.13
C SER A 440 -40.40 -15.66 0.17
N SER A 441 -39.81 -16.31 -0.85
CA SER A 441 -40.58 -17.09 -1.84
C SER A 441 -40.91 -18.52 -1.42
N ASP A 442 -40.26 -19.05 -0.36
CA ASP A 442 -40.46 -20.43 0.10
C ASP A 442 -41.58 -20.57 1.17
N MET A 443 -42.33 -19.49 1.45
CA MET A 443 -43.45 -19.49 2.41
C MET A 443 -44.85 -19.41 1.75
N GLU A 444 -44.96 -19.48 0.42
CA GLU A 444 -46.24 -19.43 -0.29
C GLU A 444 -46.50 -20.70 -1.12
N THR A 445 -46.62 -21.86 -0.47
CA THR A 445 -47.41 -23.00 -1.00
C THR A 445 -47.82 -23.98 0.10
N SER A 446 -48.88 -23.66 0.85
CA SER A 446 -49.96 -24.63 1.13
C SER A 446 -51.18 -23.87 1.65
N GLY A 447 -52.27 -23.97 0.91
CA GLY A 447 -53.52 -23.27 1.19
C GLY A 447 -54.46 -24.05 2.13
N GLN A 448 -55.39 -23.26 2.68
CA GLN A 448 -56.75 -23.60 3.11
C GLN A 448 -56.87 -24.50 4.36
N GLU A 449 -57.74 -24.26 5.35
CA GLU A 449 -58.92 -23.40 5.47
C GLU A 449 -59.39 -23.42 6.94
N SER A 450 -59.92 -22.31 7.47
CA SER A 450 -61.22 -22.25 8.19
C SER A 450 -61.34 -21.05 9.16
N THR A 451 -62.10 -20.05 8.68
CA THR A 451 -63.22 -19.35 9.33
C THR A 451 -63.07 -18.70 10.73
N SER A 452 -63.31 -17.37 10.71
CA SER A 452 -64.42 -16.68 11.42
C SER A 452 -64.07 -15.67 12.53
N SER A 453 -64.55 -14.46 12.27
CA SER A 453 -65.08 -13.46 13.21
C SER A 453 -64.11 -12.46 13.85
N ILE A 454 -64.21 -11.22 13.36
CA ILE A 454 -64.65 -9.99 14.07
C ILE A 454 -63.90 -8.81 13.45
N LEU A 455 -64.50 -8.27 12.39
CA LEU A 455 -64.30 -6.91 11.91
C LEU A 455 -65.68 -6.26 11.87
N GLN A 456 -66.09 -5.73 13.00
CA GLN A 456 -67.09 -4.67 13.12
C GLN A 456 -66.82 -4.00 14.46
N ASP A 457 -65.95 -3.00 14.43
CA ASP A 457 -66.27 -1.69 15.00
C ASP A 457 -65.08 -0.74 14.78
N LEU A 458 -65.42 0.54 14.57
CA LEU A 458 -64.55 1.72 14.45
C LEU A 458 -64.27 2.21 13.02
N LEU A 459 -65.36 2.66 12.40
CA LEU A 459 -65.34 3.91 11.63
C LEU A 459 -66.27 4.91 12.33
N VAL A 460 -65.92 6.20 12.20
CA VAL A 460 -66.67 7.42 12.57
C VAL A 460 -66.35 7.97 13.98
N THR A 461 -65.40 8.90 14.05
CA THR A 461 -65.68 10.36 14.08
C THR A 461 -64.37 11.16 14.06
N SER A 462 -64.20 12.03 13.06
CA SER A 462 -63.56 13.35 13.24
C SER A 462 -64.68 14.38 13.44
N PRO A 463 -64.47 15.54 14.10
CA PRO A 463 -64.00 16.72 13.35
C PRO A 463 -63.18 17.81 14.13
N LEU A 464 -62.28 18.46 13.38
CA LEU A 464 -62.02 19.92 13.20
C LEU A 464 -61.92 20.93 14.38
N GLN A 465 -60.80 21.68 14.32
CA GLN A 465 -60.60 23.15 14.45
C GLN A 465 -60.82 23.90 15.78
N SER A 466 -59.78 24.62 16.25
CA SER A 466 -59.71 26.10 16.19
C SER A 466 -58.39 26.67 16.72
N ASN A 467 -58.08 27.88 16.23
CA ASN A 467 -56.87 28.68 16.33
C ASN A 467 -56.47 29.12 17.76
N ASN A 468 -55.19 29.40 17.98
CA ASN A 468 -54.75 30.75 18.38
C ASN A 468 -53.24 30.99 18.20
N GLU A 469 -52.95 32.24 17.90
CA GLU A 469 -51.72 32.83 17.38
C GLU A 469 -50.63 33.11 18.43
N SER A 470 -49.40 33.24 17.93
CA SER A 470 -48.37 34.24 18.31
C SER A 470 -47.96 34.38 19.78
N GLU A 471 -46.71 33.99 20.08
CA GLU A 471 -45.82 34.86 20.88
C GLU A 471 -44.33 34.66 20.54
N LEU A 472 -43.63 35.77 20.60
CA LEU A 472 -42.33 36.12 20.03
C LEU A 472 -41.16 35.76 20.97
N MET A 473 -39.96 35.64 20.39
CA MET A 473 -38.64 36.04 20.95
C MET A 473 -37.93 35.17 22.03
N GLN A 474 -36.85 34.47 21.63
CA GLN A 474 -35.42 34.86 21.78
C GLN A 474 -34.45 33.64 21.85
N PRO A 475 -33.21 33.74 21.32
CA PRO A 475 -32.18 32.70 21.41
C PRO A 475 -31.32 32.84 22.68
N PRO A 476 -30.73 31.75 23.23
CA PRO A 476 -29.96 31.83 24.46
C PRO A 476 -28.59 32.49 24.27
N GLN A 477 -28.36 33.52 25.11
CA GLN A 477 -27.13 34.29 25.22
C GLN A 477 -25.97 33.49 25.83
N LYS A 478 -24.77 33.76 25.30
CA LYS A 478 -23.45 33.43 25.89
C LYS A 478 -23.33 34.03 27.30
N ARG A 479 -22.76 33.25 28.24
CA ARG A 479 -22.19 33.81 29.48
C ARG A 479 -20.65 33.73 29.47
N PRO A 480 -19.98 34.69 30.12
CA PRO A 480 -18.55 34.93 29.98
C PRO A 480 -17.71 34.20 31.04
N ARG A 481 -16.42 34.02 30.71
CA ARG A 481 -15.35 33.61 31.61
C ARG A 481 -15.16 34.63 32.73
N SER A 482 -14.87 34.14 33.94
CA SER A 482 -14.28 34.92 35.02
C SER A 482 -12.97 34.29 35.47
N VAL A 483 -11.91 35.09 35.29
CA VAL A 483 -10.59 35.20 35.97
C VAL A 483 -9.89 33.93 36.41
#